data_AF-A0A7D5CNF9-F1
#
_entry.id   AF-A0A7D5CNF9-F1
#
_cell.length_a   1.000
_cell.length_b   1.000
_cell.length_c   1.000
_cell.angle_alpha   90.00
_cell.angle_beta   90.00
_cell.angle_gamma   90.00
#
_symmetry.space_group_name_H-M   'P 1'
#
loop_
_entity.id
_entity.type
_entity.pdbx_description
1 polymer ?
#
loop_
_entity_poly.entity_id
_entity_poly.type
_entity_poly.pdbx_seq_one_letter_code
_entity_poly.pdbx_strand_id
1 'polypeptide(L)'
;MSRRTRRSTLAAVGAAVAGGLAGCSALRSSDEPAVEYDESALGALPGDLPEIPPTLPVQPTDAHVAAARDRVRSLLEGVDPSRIPNEVVRRRLTAEAESARAALDEDDDGPRADALTGLTHPRSEAMFASAGFAAFEGELTPADVETRRERHHRAAASFLDDHSPVGPPDDPVGALAQHLRITEWGQTGARLTEPQEHYEYENTVLHAAELAQGTEWGRAYAADARRLYDHYTSMLDDPRDYEDRFADVAATLVDDVAEHTTPPDWGALGSDLDRDVTDTAGEDLLQELARRRLTDAEQAVERHDGGHDAGAVVFAMRTLAADRAFEAARTAIEDGEYGVPESVDPIAAERAAAVDGLGTLLDTSPAMLARLLALLVANPIRNADRRVREDDVYDVGRSLYARYAVANRFAAAAPAVVRRVGDAVDG
;
A
#
# COMPACT_ATOMS: atom_id res chain seq x y z
N MET A 1 -1.44 53.59 -3.14
CA MET A 1 -0.30 52.87 -3.72
C MET A 1 -0.85 51.80 -4.65
N SER A 2 -1.35 52.21 -5.82
CA SER A 2 -0.73 52.14 -7.17
C SER A 2 -0.74 50.74 -7.80
N ARG A 3 -1.82 50.52 -8.57
CA ARG A 3 -2.02 49.52 -9.63
C ARG A 3 -0.84 49.45 -10.61
N ARG A 4 -0.55 48.27 -11.18
CA ARG A 4 -0.27 48.07 -12.62
C ARG A 4 -0.10 46.60 -13.01
N THR A 5 -1.11 46.10 -13.72
CA THR A 5 -1.03 45.10 -14.79
C THR A 5 0.09 45.43 -15.79
N ARG A 6 0.82 44.41 -16.27
CA ARG A 6 1.51 44.42 -17.58
C ARG A 6 1.57 43.02 -18.22
N ARG A 7 0.61 42.77 -19.12
CA ARG A 7 0.87 42.10 -20.41
C ARG A 7 1.82 42.97 -21.25
N SER A 8 2.49 42.34 -22.22
CA SER A 8 3.52 42.85 -23.16
C SER A 8 4.90 42.98 -22.50
N THR A 9 5.93 42.23 -22.91
CA THR A 9 6.53 42.28 -24.25
C THR A 9 7.20 40.96 -24.63
N LEU A 10 6.71 40.28 -25.68
CA LEU A 10 7.50 39.29 -26.44
C LEU A 10 7.32 39.64 -27.91
N ALA A 11 8.30 40.40 -28.42
CA ALA A 11 8.48 40.63 -29.84
C ALA A 11 9.98 40.63 -30.13
N ALA A 12 10.37 39.68 -30.98
CA ALA A 12 11.46 39.73 -31.94
C ALA A 12 12.89 39.99 -31.44
N VAL A 13 13.73 38.94 -31.45
CA VAL A 13 14.98 38.94 -32.23
C VAL A 13 15.20 37.53 -32.78
N GLY A 14 15.28 37.41 -34.10
CA GLY A 14 15.75 36.22 -34.78
C GLY A 14 17.25 36.29 -35.10
N ALA A 15 17.82 35.10 -35.24
CA ALA A 15 18.96 34.71 -36.06
C ALA A 15 20.40 35.15 -35.69
N ALA A 16 21.20 34.08 -35.50
CA ALA A 16 22.61 33.89 -35.85
C ALA A 16 23.70 34.53 -34.97
N VAL A 17 24.41 33.68 -34.21
CA VAL A 17 25.87 33.45 -34.38
C VAL A 17 26.18 32.02 -33.89
N ALA A 18 26.74 31.20 -34.79
CA ALA A 18 27.44 29.98 -34.44
C ALA A 18 28.78 30.34 -33.76
N GLY A 19 29.06 29.76 -32.59
CA GLY A 19 30.34 29.94 -31.92
C GLY A 19 30.38 29.41 -30.49
N GLY A 20 30.94 28.21 -30.32
CA GLY A 20 31.64 27.76 -29.12
C GLY A 20 30.85 27.73 -27.80
N LEU A 21 30.12 26.64 -27.55
CA LEU A 21 29.80 26.20 -26.19
C LEU A 21 30.71 25.04 -25.81
N ALA A 22 31.91 25.41 -25.36
CA ALA A 22 32.62 24.61 -24.36
C ALA A 22 32.05 25.03 -23.00
N GLY A 23 31.60 24.05 -22.21
CA GLY A 23 31.31 24.24 -20.79
C GLY A 23 29.85 24.00 -20.39
N CYS A 24 29.69 22.94 -19.59
CA CYS A 24 28.66 22.72 -18.56
C CYS A 24 27.57 21.69 -18.85
N SER A 25 27.96 20.52 -19.35
CA SER A 25 27.36 19.24 -18.94
C SER A 25 28.30 18.59 -17.92
N ALA A 26 28.19 19.00 -16.65
CA ALA A 26 28.68 18.19 -15.54
C ALA A 26 27.72 17.01 -15.37
N LEU A 27 27.80 16.09 -16.33
CA LEU A 27 27.35 14.72 -16.17
C LEU A 27 28.28 14.12 -15.11
N ARG A 28 27.70 13.56 -14.04
CA ARG A 28 28.39 12.56 -13.23
C ARG A 28 28.76 11.42 -14.18
N SER A 29 29.98 11.43 -14.70
CA SER A 29 30.62 10.25 -15.27
C SER A 29 31.18 9.46 -14.09
N SER A 30 30.42 8.50 -13.58
CA SER A 30 31.03 7.35 -12.93
C SER A 30 31.81 6.62 -14.03
N ASP A 31 33.14 6.65 -13.95
CA ASP A 31 34.07 5.98 -14.87
C ASP A 31 34.17 4.46 -14.60
N GLU A 32 33.17 3.85 -13.95
CA GLU A 32 33.09 2.40 -13.76
C GLU A 32 32.33 1.77 -14.94
N PRO A 33 32.83 0.67 -15.53
CA PRO A 33 32.11 -0.03 -16.57
C PRO A 33 30.79 -0.54 -15.97
N ALA A 34 29.67 -0.01 -16.46
CA ALA A 34 28.36 -0.54 -16.13
C ALA A 34 28.34 -2.03 -16.53
N VAL A 35 28.03 -2.91 -15.59
CA VAL A 35 27.90 -4.34 -15.86
C VAL A 35 26.74 -4.54 -16.85
N GLU A 36 27.04 -5.05 -18.03
CA GLU A 36 26.03 -5.46 -19.00
C GLU A 36 25.52 -6.85 -18.61
N TYR A 37 24.28 -6.92 -18.14
CA TYR A 37 23.63 -8.19 -17.79
C TYR A 37 23.04 -8.86 -19.03
N ASP A 38 23.01 -10.19 -19.04
CA ASP A 38 22.31 -10.96 -20.06
C ASP A 38 20.80 -10.72 -19.96
N GLU A 39 20.25 -9.97 -20.91
CA GLU A 39 18.82 -9.63 -21.00
C GLU A 39 17.93 -10.88 -21.06
N SER A 40 18.39 -11.95 -21.70
CA SER A 40 17.63 -13.20 -21.79
C SER A 40 17.58 -13.94 -20.45
N ALA A 41 18.67 -13.89 -19.68
CA ALA A 41 18.72 -14.43 -18.34
C ALA A 41 17.86 -13.61 -17.37
N LEU A 42 17.89 -12.27 -17.47
CA LEU A 42 17.02 -11.38 -16.71
C LEU A 42 15.55 -11.63 -17.03
N GLY A 43 15.19 -11.71 -18.32
CA GLY A 43 13.83 -11.98 -18.77
C GLY A 43 13.28 -13.35 -18.36
N ALA A 44 14.17 -14.29 -18.00
CA ALA A 44 13.81 -15.61 -17.49
C ALA A 44 13.64 -15.67 -15.96
N LEU A 45 13.97 -14.60 -15.23
CA LEU A 45 13.80 -14.55 -13.77
C LEU A 45 12.33 -14.72 -13.34
N PRO A 46 11.35 -14.01 -13.95
CA PRO A 46 9.97 -14.05 -13.46
C PRO A 46 9.38 -15.46 -13.57
N GLY A 47 8.61 -15.85 -12.56
CA GLY A 47 8.03 -17.18 -12.46
C GLY A 47 6.97 -17.25 -11.38
N ASP A 48 6.36 -18.42 -11.24
CA ASP A 48 5.25 -18.61 -10.32
C ASP A 48 5.66 -18.46 -8.86
N LEU A 49 4.72 -18.01 -8.03
CA LEU A 49 4.87 -17.91 -6.58
C LEU A 49 3.92 -18.89 -5.90
N PRO A 50 4.27 -19.41 -4.71
CA PRO A 50 3.32 -20.11 -3.85
C PRO A 50 2.02 -19.33 -3.68
N GLU A 51 0.89 -20.00 -3.81
CA GLU A 51 -0.41 -19.42 -3.53
C GLU A 51 -0.51 -19.11 -2.03
N ILE A 52 -0.87 -17.86 -1.69
CA ILE A 52 -1.07 -17.46 -0.30
C ILE A 52 -2.55 -17.70 0.03
N PRO A 53 -2.88 -18.60 0.97
CA PRO A 53 -4.26 -18.81 1.36
C PRO A 53 -4.86 -17.53 1.99
N PRO A 54 -6.19 -17.43 2.07
CA PRO A 54 -6.85 -16.27 2.66
C PRO A 54 -6.33 -15.91 4.06
N THR A 55 -6.17 -14.61 4.30
CA THR A 55 -5.65 -14.02 5.54
C THR A 55 -6.73 -13.68 6.57
N LEU A 56 -7.98 -14.08 6.30
CA LEU A 56 -9.10 -13.88 7.21
C LEU A 56 -9.79 -15.22 7.46
N PRO A 57 -10.12 -15.54 8.73
CA PRO A 57 -10.98 -16.69 9.05
C PRO A 57 -12.32 -16.60 8.32
N VAL A 58 -12.89 -15.40 8.25
CA VAL A 58 -14.20 -15.13 7.65
C VAL A 58 -14.05 -14.14 6.50
N GLN A 59 -14.37 -14.62 5.30
CA GLN A 59 -14.45 -13.80 4.10
C GLN A 59 -15.77 -13.03 4.05
N PRO A 60 -15.81 -11.88 3.35
CA PRO A 60 -17.07 -11.28 2.93
C PRO A 60 -17.95 -12.29 2.17
N THR A 61 -19.26 -12.03 2.10
CA THR A 61 -20.20 -12.86 1.35
C THR A 61 -20.23 -12.47 -0.14
N ASP A 62 -20.72 -13.36 -1.01
CA ASP A 62 -20.95 -13.02 -2.43
C ASP A 62 -21.92 -11.84 -2.59
N ALA A 63 -22.87 -11.71 -1.66
CA ALA A 63 -23.81 -10.59 -1.63
C ALA A 63 -23.10 -9.24 -1.36
N HIS A 64 -22.03 -9.22 -0.57
CA HIS A 64 -21.23 -8.00 -0.38
C HIS A 64 -20.55 -7.57 -1.68
N VAL A 65 -19.93 -8.51 -2.40
CA VAL A 65 -19.25 -8.24 -3.68
C VAL A 65 -20.27 -7.82 -4.75
N ALA A 66 -21.41 -8.52 -4.84
CA ALA A 66 -22.49 -8.16 -5.75
C ALA A 66 -23.01 -6.74 -5.49
N ALA A 67 -23.24 -6.38 -4.22
CA ALA A 67 -23.67 -5.03 -3.84
C ALA A 67 -22.65 -3.94 -4.21
N ALA A 68 -21.34 -4.24 -4.13
CA ALA A 68 -20.30 -3.32 -4.59
C ALA A 68 -20.36 -3.11 -6.12
N ARG A 69 -20.48 -4.19 -6.91
CA ARG A 69 -20.64 -4.11 -8.37
C ARG A 69 -21.91 -3.37 -8.78
N ASP A 70 -23.04 -3.66 -8.13
CA ASP A 70 -24.31 -3.00 -8.40
C ASP A 70 -24.26 -1.49 -8.08
N ARG A 71 -23.49 -1.11 -7.05
CA ARG A 71 -23.26 0.30 -6.75
C ARG A 71 -22.50 1.02 -7.86
N VAL A 72 -21.45 0.40 -8.44
CA VAL A 72 -20.74 0.97 -9.59
C VAL A 72 -21.69 1.15 -10.78
N ARG A 73 -22.49 0.11 -11.12
CA ARG A 73 -23.47 0.19 -12.21
C ARG A 73 -24.49 1.29 -11.99
N SER A 74 -25.04 1.39 -10.79
CA SER A 74 -26.02 2.41 -10.42
C SER A 74 -25.45 3.83 -10.48
N LEU A 75 -24.18 4.03 -10.13
CA LEU A 75 -23.54 5.35 -10.23
C LEU A 75 -23.35 5.80 -11.68
N LEU A 76 -23.09 4.85 -12.58
CA LEU A 76 -22.88 5.11 -14.01
C LEU A 76 -24.20 5.22 -14.79
N GLU A 77 -25.32 4.83 -14.19
CA GLU A 77 -26.64 4.92 -14.81
C GLU A 77 -27.01 6.40 -15.05
N GLY A 78 -27.38 6.75 -16.29
CA GLY A 78 -27.78 8.11 -16.66
C GLY A 78 -26.63 9.11 -16.85
N VAL A 79 -25.37 8.72 -16.64
CA VAL A 79 -24.21 9.59 -16.86
C VAL A 79 -23.98 9.78 -18.36
N ASP A 80 -24.16 11.02 -18.85
CA ASP A 80 -23.95 11.39 -20.26
C ASP A 80 -23.00 12.59 -20.42
N PRO A 81 -21.67 12.36 -20.34
CA PRO A 81 -20.68 13.43 -20.44
C PRO A 81 -20.71 14.17 -21.79
N SER A 82 -21.31 13.60 -22.84
CA SER A 82 -21.38 14.21 -24.18
C SER A 82 -22.15 15.54 -24.19
N ARG A 83 -23.08 15.71 -23.24
CA ARG A 83 -23.86 16.94 -23.04
C ARG A 83 -23.03 18.10 -22.48
N ILE A 84 -21.84 17.82 -21.96
CA ILE A 84 -20.96 18.82 -21.34
C ILE A 84 -20.22 19.60 -22.43
N PRO A 85 -20.42 20.93 -22.55
CA PRO A 85 -19.78 21.72 -23.60
C PRO A 85 -18.26 21.84 -23.42
N ASN A 86 -17.80 21.89 -22.17
CA ASN A 86 -16.39 22.00 -21.84
C ASN A 86 -15.67 20.69 -22.15
N GLU A 87 -14.76 20.71 -23.13
CA GLU A 87 -14.04 19.53 -23.59
C GLU A 87 -13.17 18.87 -22.52
N VAL A 88 -12.50 19.67 -21.67
CA VAL A 88 -11.63 19.14 -20.60
C VAL A 88 -12.45 18.38 -19.57
N VAL A 89 -13.57 18.98 -19.13
CA VAL A 89 -14.50 18.34 -18.18
C VAL A 89 -15.11 17.08 -18.80
N ARG A 90 -15.60 17.16 -20.03
CA ARG A 90 -16.17 16.02 -20.76
C ARG A 90 -15.18 14.87 -20.86
N ARG A 91 -13.94 15.14 -21.28
CA ARG A 91 -12.89 14.12 -21.41
C ARG A 91 -12.57 13.46 -20.08
N ARG A 92 -12.41 14.24 -19.01
CA ARG A 92 -12.12 13.69 -17.68
C ARG A 92 -13.23 12.78 -17.18
N LEU A 93 -14.49 13.22 -17.21
CA LEU A 93 -15.63 12.40 -16.76
C LEU A 93 -15.85 11.17 -17.63
N THR A 94 -15.57 11.25 -18.94
CA THR A 94 -15.63 10.10 -19.84
C THR A 94 -14.58 9.06 -19.45
N ALA A 95 -13.33 9.49 -19.23
CA ALA A 95 -12.24 8.58 -18.86
C ALA A 95 -12.52 7.83 -17.55
N GLU A 96 -13.01 8.54 -16.52
CA GLU A 96 -13.39 7.93 -15.24
C GLU A 96 -14.56 6.94 -15.39
N ALA A 97 -15.57 7.30 -16.19
CA ALA A 97 -16.70 6.42 -16.45
C ALA A 97 -16.31 5.19 -17.28
N GLU A 98 -15.35 5.29 -18.19
CA GLU A 98 -14.83 4.17 -18.97
C GLU A 98 -13.96 3.25 -18.12
N SER A 99 -13.08 3.82 -17.29
CA SER A 99 -12.25 3.08 -16.32
C SER A 99 -13.11 2.23 -15.38
N ALA A 100 -14.12 2.86 -14.76
CA ALA A 100 -15.04 2.16 -13.86
C ALA A 100 -15.88 1.06 -14.54
N ARG A 101 -16.17 1.20 -15.85
CA ARG A 101 -16.86 0.15 -16.62
C ARG A 101 -15.94 -1.01 -16.94
N ALA A 102 -14.70 -0.74 -17.35
CA ALA A 102 -13.72 -1.78 -17.63
C ALA A 102 -13.51 -2.70 -16.43
N ALA A 103 -13.42 -2.11 -15.23
CA ALA A 103 -13.29 -2.87 -13.98
C ALA A 103 -14.51 -3.75 -13.63
N LEU A 104 -15.69 -3.53 -14.22
CA LEU A 104 -16.85 -4.40 -14.02
C LEU A 104 -16.81 -5.67 -14.87
N ASP A 105 -16.00 -5.66 -15.93
CA ASP A 105 -15.78 -6.80 -16.83
C ASP A 105 -14.58 -7.65 -16.40
N GLU A 106 -13.83 -7.21 -15.38
CA GLU A 106 -12.75 -7.98 -14.76
C GLU A 106 -13.32 -9.07 -13.86
N ASP A 107 -12.99 -10.32 -14.19
CA ASP A 107 -13.21 -11.46 -13.33
C ASP A 107 -12.17 -11.44 -12.20
N ASP A 108 -12.64 -11.61 -10.96
CA ASP A 108 -11.77 -11.69 -9.78
C ASP A 108 -11.88 -13.10 -9.20
N ASP A 109 -10.90 -13.92 -9.53
CA ASP A 109 -10.76 -15.30 -9.03
C ASP A 109 -10.10 -15.37 -7.63
N GLY A 110 -9.79 -14.21 -7.03
CA GLY A 110 -9.15 -14.12 -5.73
C GLY A 110 -10.09 -14.22 -4.51
N PRO A 111 -9.54 -14.08 -3.29
CA PRO A 111 -10.34 -13.98 -2.08
C PRO A 111 -11.35 -12.83 -2.15
N ARG A 112 -12.56 -13.02 -1.61
CA ARG A 112 -13.63 -12.00 -1.71
C ARG A 112 -13.28 -10.68 -1.03
N ALA A 113 -12.42 -10.70 -0.01
CA ALA A 113 -11.90 -9.48 0.60
C ALA A 113 -11.03 -8.65 -0.37
N ASP A 114 -10.26 -9.33 -1.21
CA ASP A 114 -9.44 -8.68 -2.24
C ASP A 114 -10.34 -8.14 -3.35
N ALA A 115 -11.36 -8.89 -3.77
CA ALA A 115 -12.37 -8.42 -4.72
C ALA A 115 -13.12 -7.17 -4.25
N LEU A 116 -13.49 -7.08 -2.96
CA LEU A 116 -14.07 -5.85 -2.43
C LEU A 116 -13.09 -4.68 -2.46
N THR A 117 -11.83 -4.92 -2.09
CA THR A 117 -10.78 -3.89 -2.09
C THR A 117 -10.55 -3.38 -3.51
N GLY A 118 -10.45 -4.28 -4.49
CA GLY A 118 -10.30 -3.97 -5.92
C GLY A 118 -11.44 -3.13 -6.47
N LEU A 119 -12.67 -3.32 -5.99
CA LEU A 119 -13.84 -2.55 -6.40
C LEU A 119 -13.96 -1.15 -5.75
N THR A 120 -13.17 -0.84 -4.71
CA THR A 120 -13.28 0.47 -4.04
C THR A 120 -12.84 1.63 -4.95
N HIS A 121 -11.77 1.45 -5.72
CA HIS A 121 -11.28 2.47 -6.64
C HIS A 121 -12.22 2.70 -7.85
N PRO A 122 -12.65 1.66 -8.59
CA PRO A 122 -13.66 1.80 -9.65
C PRO A 122 -14.96 2.45 -9.19
N ARG A 123 -15.38 2.16 -7.96
CA ARG A 123 -16.55 2.81 -7.34
C ARG A 123 -16.34 4.30 -7.09
N SER A 124 -15.12 4.70 -6.73
CA SER A 124 -14.74 6.10 -6.59
C SER A 124 -14.74 6.83 -7.94
N GLU A 125 -14.21 6.22 -9.00
CA GLU A 125 -14.20 6.76 -10.38
C GLU A 125 -15.64 6.90 -10.94
N ALA A 126 -16.49 5.89 -10.71
CA ALA A 126 -17.90 5.97 -11.06
C ALA A 126 -18.62 7.11 -10.32
N MET A 127 -18.31 7.32 -9.04
CA MET A 127 -18.83 8.46 -8.29
C MET A 127 -18.30 9.78 -8.85
N PHE A 128 -17.02 9.87 -9.22
CA PHE A 128 -16.46 11.07 -9.84
C PHE A 128 -17.26 11.45 -11.11
N ALA A 129 -17.48 10.49 -12.01
CA ALA A 129 -18.25 10.69 -13.22
C ALA A 129 -19.71 11.10 -12.93
N SER A 130 -20.36 10.40 -12.01
CA SER A 130 -21.75 10.63 -11.61
C SER A 130 -21.96 12.02 -10.99
N ALA A 131 -21.13 12.36 -10.01
CA ALA A 131 -21.20 13.63 -9.29
C ALA A 131 -20.80 14.81 -10.17
N GLY A 132 -19.80 14.65 -11.04
CA GLY A 132 -19.43 15.67 -12.02
C GLY A 132 -20.57 15.94 -13.00
N PHE A 133 -21.26 14.91 -13.47
CA PHE A 133 -22.42 15.09 -14.33
C PHE A 133 -23.58 15.80 -13.60
N ALA A 134 -23.91 15.38 -12.38
CA ALA A 134 -24.94 16.02 -11.56
C ALA A 134 -24.59 17.50 -11.23
N ALA A 135 -23.32 17.81 -10.99
CA ALA A 135 -22.86 19.18 -10.76
C ALA A 135 -22.99 20.04 -12.02
N PHE A 136 -22.75 19.46 -13.21
CA PHE A 136 -23.00 20.13 -14.49
C PHE A 136 -24.50 20.45 -14.69
N GLU A 137 -25.39 19.55 -14.28
CA GLU A 137 -26.84 19.76 -14.34
C GLU A 137 -27.38 20.70 -13.25
N GLY A 138 -26.52 21.12 -12.31
CA GLY A 138 -26.89 21.98 -11.18
C GLY A 138 -27.64 21.23 -10.07
N GLU A 139 -27.57 19.91 -10.06
CA GLU A 139 -28.24 19.03 -9.10
C GLU A 139 -27.38 18.68 -7.87
N LEU A 140 -26.07 18.99 -7.94
CA LEU A 140 -25.12 18.74 -6.86
C LEU A 140 -24.16 19.92 -6.69
N THR A 141 -23.99 20.37 -5.45
CA THR A 141 -23.00 21.39 -5.09
C THR A 141 -21.89 20.82 -4.20
N PRO A 142 -20.70 21.47 -4.13
CA PRO A 142 -19.67 21.10 -3.16
C PRO A 142 -20.17 21.05 -1.71
N ALA A 143 -21.07 21.97 -1.31
CA ALA A 143 -21.64 22.01 0.04
C ALA A 143 -22.53 20.79 0.34
N ASP A 144 -23.25 20.28 -0.66
CA ASP A 144 -24.03 19.04 -0.53
C ASP A 144 -23.11 17.84 -0.30
N VAL A 145 -21.98 17.79 -1.02
CA VAL A 145 -20.98 16.74 -0.88
C VAL A 145 -20.35 16.79 0.51
N GLU A 146 -20.00 17.98 0.98
CA GLU A 146 -19.42 18.18 2.31
C GLU A 146 -20.36 17.71 3.44
N THR A 147 -21.64 18.02 3.33
CA THR A 147 -22.66 17.52 4.27
C THR A 147 -22.74 15.99 4.26
N ARG A 148 -22.58 15.36 3.10
CA ARG A 148 -22.53 13.89 2.98
C ARG A 148 -21.25 13.34 3.60
N ARG A 149 -20.10 13.97 3.34
CA ARG A 149 -18.79 13.60 3.90
C ARG A 149 -18.85 13.58 5.42
N GLU A 150 -19.27 14.66 6.06
CA GLU A 150 -19.37 14.74 7.53
C GLU A 150 -20.24 13.62 8.12
N ARG A 151 -21.35 13.31 7.47
CA ARG A 151 -22.23 12.21 7.92
C ARG A 151 -21.52 10.86 7.80
N HIS A 152 -20.79 10.62 6.72
CA HIS A 152 -20.05 9.37 6.52
C HIS A 152 -18.86 9.25 7.48
N HIS A 153 -18.14 10.35 7.71
CA HIS A 153 -17.07 10.42 8.70
C HIS A 153 -17.59 10.10 10.11
N ARG A 154 -18.68 10.76 10.55
CA ARG A 154 -19.31 10.48 11.85
C ARG A 154 -19.79 9.03 11.98
N ALA A 155 -20.30 8.45 10.90
CA ALA A 155 -20.74 7.05 10.91
C ALA A 155 -19.56 6.07 11.00
N ALA A 156 -18.43 6.38 10.35
CA ALA A 156 -17.21 5.58 10.44
C ALA A 156 -16.60 5.67 11.85
N ALA A 157 -16.50 6.89 12.41
CA ALA A 157 -16.01 7.11 13.77
C ALA A 157 -16.88 6.38 14.80
N SER A 158 -18.21 6.54 14.76
CA SER A 158 -19.12 5.82 15.65
C SER A 158 -19.01 4.30 15.53
N PHE A 159 -18.76 3.76 14.32
CA PHE A 159 -18.52 2.33 14.17
C PHE A 159 -17.23 1.88 14.85
N LEU A 160 -16.17 2.67 14.78
CA LEU A 160 -14.90 2.38 15.45
C LEU A 160 -15.02 2.52 16.97
N ASP A 161 -15.78 3.51 17.46
CA ASP A 161 -16.03 3.71 18.90
C ASP A 161 -16.88 2.57 19.50
N ASP A 162 -17.84 2.03 18.74
CA ASP A 162 -18.72 0.93 19.16
C ASP A 162 -18.11 -0.47 18.92
N HIS A 163 -16.91 -0.54 18.32
CA HIS A 163 -16.27 -1.81 17.96
C HIS A 163 -15.78 -2.55 19.21
N SER A 164 -15.98 -3.87 19.25
CA SER A 164 -15.38 -4.75 20.26
C SER A 164 -14.68 -5.92 19.56
N PRO A 165 -13.43 -6.24 19.94
CA PRO A 165 -12.68 -7.36 19.37
C PRO A 165 -13.12 -8.69 19.97
N VAL A 166 -14.21 -9.26 19.45
CA VAL A 166 -14.75 -10.56 19.90
C VAL A 166 -14.34 -11.74 19.02
N GLY A 167 -14.21 -12.93 19.57
CA GLY A 167 -13.90 -14.11 18.76
C GLY A 167 -14.19 -15.44 19.43
N PRO A 168 -14.00 -16.55 18.70
CA PRO A 168 -14.14 -17.87 19.28
C PRO A 168 -13.06 -18.10 20.36
N PRO A 169 -13.39 -18.71 21.52
CA PRO A 169 -12.43 -18.87 22.62
C PRO A 169 -11.15 -19.64 22.27
N ASP A 170 -11.18 -20.47 21.23
CA ASP A 170 -10.11 -21.39 20.79
C ASP A 170 -9.30 -20.88 19.59
N ASP A 171 -9.58 -19.67 19.07
CA ASP A 171 -8.82 -19.06 17.97
C ASP A 171 -8.62 -17.53 18.14
N PRO A 172 -7.83 -17.11 19.16
CA PRO A 172 -7.54 -15.69 19.38
C PRO A 172 -6.71 -15.08 18.25
N VAL A 173 -5.85 -15.86 17.60
CA VAL A 173 -5.06 -15.42 16.43
C VAL A 173 -5.95 -15.15 15.22
N GLY A 174 -6.95 -16.00 14.97
CA GLY A 174 -7.97 -15.76 13.96
C GLY A 174 -8.79 -14.51 14.26
N ALA A 175 -9.22 -14.33 15.52
CA ALA A 175 -9.91 -13.12 15.97
C ALA A 175 -9.05 -11.86 15.71
N LEU A 176 -7.76 -11.89 16.07
CA LEU A 176 -6.82 -10.79 15.81
C LEU A 176 -6.77 -10.42 14.31
N ALA A 177 -6.59 -11.42 13.44
CA ALA A 177 -6.53 -11.20 11.99
C ALA A 177 -7.85 -10.66 11.41
N GLN A 178 -8.98 -11.14 11.91
CA GLN A 178 -10.29 -10.66 11.51
C GLN A 178 -10.50 -9.20 11.92
N HIS A 179 -10.20 -8.86 13.18
CA HIS A 179 -10.39 -7.50 13.69
C HIS A 179 -9.39 -6.51 13.12
N LEU A 180 -8.15 -6.91 12.82
CA LEU A 180 -7.20 -6.10 12.05
C LEU A 180 -7.83 -5.59 10.76
N ARG A 181 -8.43 -6.48 9.96
CA ARG A 181 -9.01 -6.09 8.67
C ARG A 181 -10.22 -5.18 8.83
N ILE A 182 -11.09 -5.50 9.80
CA ILE A 182 -12.30 -4.72 10.09
C ILE A 182 -11.91 -3.29 10.49
N THR A 183 -10.97 -3.13 11.43
CA THR A 183 -10.55 -1.81 11.89
C THR A 183 -9.74 -1.07 10.83
N GLU A 184 -8.89 -1.74 10.05
CA GLU A 184 -8.15 -1.14 8.93
C GLU A 184 -9.09 -0.52 7.89
N TRP A 185 -10.15 -1.24 7.49
CA TRP A 185 -11.16 -0.70 6.59
C TRP A 185 -11.96 0.43 7.25
N GLY A 186 -12.36 0.29 8.53
CA GLY A 186 -13.07 1.34 9.26
C GLY A 186 -12.27 2.64 9.33
N GLN A 187 -10.99 2.55 9.71
CA GLN A 187 -10.02 3.66 9.80
C GLN A 187 -9.75 4.29 8.44
N THR A 188 -9.54 3.47 7.40
CA THR A 188 -9.40 3.97 6.03
C THR A 188 -10.63 4.76 5.61
N GLY A 189 -11.82 4.27 5.97
CA GLY A 189 -13.07 4.98 5.73
C GLY A 189 -13.17 6.32 6.47
N ALA A 190 -12.78 6.36 7.74
CA ALA A 190 -12.75 7.58 8.55
C ALA A 190 -11.76 8.60 7.98
N ARG A 191 -10.52 8.19 7.71
CA ARG A 191 -9.43 9.02 7.15
C ARG A 191 -9.78 9.61 5.79
N LEU A 192 -10.30 8.79 4.86
CA LEU A 192 -10.67 9.27 3.52
C LEU A 192 -11.88 10.21 3.54
N THR A 193 -12.64 10.23 4.64
CA THR A 193 -13.74 11.17 4.85
C THR A 193 -13.35 12.32 5.75
N GLU A 194 -12.10 12.50 6.15
CA GLU A 194 -11.64 13.73 6.81
C GLU A 194 -11.70 14.93 5.86
N PRO A 195 -11.87 16.16 6.37
CA PRO A 195 -11.81 17.35 5.54
C PRO A 195 -10.44 17.44 4.85
N GLN A 196 -10.44 17.60 3.53
CA GLN A 196 -9.21 17.81 2.77
C GLN A 196 -8.82 19.30 2.79
N GLU A 197 -7.52 19.56 2.93
CA GLU A 197 -6.97 20.92 2.88
C GLU A 197 -6.57 21.35 1.46
N HIS A 198 -6.38 20.37 0.56
CA HIS A 198 -5.87 20.56 -0.79
C HIS A 198 -6.77 19.86 -1.80
N TYR A 199 -6.99 20.51 -2.95
CA TYR A 199 -7.83 20.02 -4.03
C TYR A 199 -7.10 20.19 -5.37
N GLU A 200 -7.27 19.23 -6.27
CA GLU A 200 -6.67 19.25 -7.60
C GLU A 200 -7.38 20.26 -8.52
N TYR A 201 -8.71 20.37 -8.42
CA TYR A 201 -9.51 21.12 -9.38
C TYR A 201 -10.06 22.44 -8.84
N GLU A 202 -9.74 23.54 -9.53
CA GLU A 202 -10.40 24.85 -9.31
C GLU A 202 -11.75 24.96 -10.03
N ASN A 203 -12.02 24.09 -11.01
CA ASN A 203 -13.28 24.07 -11.75
C ASN A 203 -14.40 23.50 -10.87
N THR A 204 -15.52 24.21 -10.71
CA THR A 204 -16.62 23.81 -9.81
C THR A 204 -17.18 22.41 -10.08
N VAL A 205 -17.27 21.98 -11.35
CA VAL A 205 -17.79 20.65 -11.70
C VAL A 205 -16.81 19.56 -11.29
N LEU A 206 -15.54 19.70 -11.67
CA LEU A 206 -14.51 18.72 -11.32
C LEU A 206 -14.17 18.73 -9.83
N HIS A 207 -14.28 19.88 -9.18
CA HIS A 207 -14.12 20.01 -7.73
C HIS A 207 -15.24 19.25 -6.98
N ALA A 208 -16.50 19.42 -7.38
CA ALA A 208 -17.60 18.66 -6.81
C ALA A 208 -17.45 17.15 -7.04
N ALA A 209 -16.94 16.76 -8.22
CA ALA A 209 -16.64 15.37 -8.55
C ALA A 209 -15.52 14.77 -7.67
N GLU A 210 -14.42 15.49 -7.49
CA GLU A 210 -13.28 15.11 -6.64
C GLU A 210 -13.69 14.92 -5.18
N LEU A 211 -14.44 15.87 -4.63
CA LEU A 211 -14.98 15.76 -3.27
C LEU A 211 -15.88 14.53 -3.12
N ALA A 212 -16.73 14.26 -4.12
CA ALA A 212 -17.66 13.15 -4.08
C ALA A 212 -16.94 11.80 -4.22
N GLN A 213 -15.89 11.74 -5.05
CA GLN A 213 -15.02 10.58 -5.21
C GLN A 213 -14.39 10.18 -3.87
N GLY A 214 -13.72 11.11 -3.18
CA GLY A 214 -13.13 10.84 -1.86
C GLY A 214 -14.18 10.40 -0.84
N THR A 215 -15.34 11.06 -0.85
CA THR A 215 -16.47 10.72 0.04
C THR A 215 -17.01 9.31 -0.19
N GLU A 216 -17.21 8.90 -1.45
CA GLU A 216 -17.68 7.54 -1.76
C GLU A 216 -16.62 6.49 -1.45
N TRP A 217 -15.34 6.81 -1.67
CA TRP A 217 -14.23 5.92 -1.38
C TRP A 217 -14.17 5.59 0.12
N GLY A 218 -14.16 6.62 0.98
CA GLY A 218 -14.16 6.41 2.42
C GLY A 218 -15.45 5.76 2.93
N ARG A 219 -16.62 6.15 2.39
CA ARG A 219 -17.90 5.49 2.70
C ARG A 219 -17.87 4.00 2.34
N ALA A 220 -17.26 3.61 1.23
CA ALA A 220 -17.19 2.22 0.80
C ALA A 220 -16.46 1.37 1.84
N TYR A 221 -15.24 1.76 2.20
CA TYR A 221 -14.42 1.10 3.20
C TYR A 221 -15.14 0.98 4.56
N ALA A 222 -15.70 2.07 5.09
CA ALA A 222 -16.41 2.03 6.37
C ALA A 222 -17.64 1.10 6.33
N ALA A 223 -18.36 1.07 5.20
CA ALA A 223 -19.52 0.21 5.05
C ALA A 223 -19.14 -1.27 4.88
N ASP A 224 -18.02 -1.56 4.19
CA ASP A 224 -17.47 -2.91 4.06
C ASP A 224 -16.93 -3.44 5.40
N ALA A 225 -16.26 -2.59 6.18
CA ALA A 225 -15.83 -2.91 7.55
C ALA A 225 -17.02 -3.34 8.43
N ARG A 226 -18.09 -2.52 8.45
CA ARG A 226 -19.28 -2.82 9.24
C ARG A 226 -19.97 -4.11 8.79
N ARG A 227 -20.13 -4.30 7.48
CA ARG A 227 -20.71 -5.54 6.93
C ARG A 227 -19.89 -6.78 7.28
N LEU A 228 -18.56 -6.67 7.24
CA LEU A 228 -17.67 -7.77 7.62
C LEU A 228 -17.76 -8.08 9.12
N TYR A 229 -17.81 -7.05 9.96
CA TYR A 229 -18.01 -7.20 11.41
C TYR A 229 -19.37 -7.85 11.75
N ASP A 230 -20.46 -7.34 11.18
CA ASP A 230 -21.80 -7.89 11.37
C ASP A 230 -21.87 -9.36 10.91
N HIS A 231 -21.24 -9.69 9.79
CA HIS A 231 -21.19 -11.06 9.30
C HIS A 231 -20.38 -11.97 10.21
N TYR A 232 -19.16 -11.55 10.59
CA TYR A 232 -18.29 -12.34 11.46
C TYR A 232 -18.95 -12.61 12.82
N THR A 233 -19.44 -11.56 13.49
CA THR A 233 -20.10 -11.69 14.80
C THR A 233 -21.36 -12.55 14.75
N SER A 234 -22.12 -12.52 13.63
CA SER A 234 -23.30 -13.38 13.45
C SER A 234 -22.99 -14.88 13.38
N MET A 235 -21.72 -15.26 13.15
CA MET A 235 -21.28 -16.65 13.08
C MET A 235 -20.61 -17.16 14.35
N LEU A 236 -20.45 -16.31 15.37
CA LEU A 236 -19.80 -16.69 16.62
C LEU A 236 -20.80 -17.37 17.56
N ASP A 237 -20.41 -18.55 18.05
CA ASP A 237 -21.05 -19.23 19.17
C ASP A 237 -20.24 -18.95 20.45
N ASP A 238 -20.87 -18.38 21.48
CA ASP A 238 -20.24 -18.01 22.77
C ASP A 238 -18.97 -17.14 22.62
N PRO A 239 -19.09 -15.94 22.01
CA PRO A 239 -17.94 -15.09 21.73
C PRO A 239 -17.24 -14.62 23.01
N ARG A 240 -15.90 -14.66 22.98
CA ARG A 240 -15.03 -14.07 24.00
C ARG A 240 -14.56 -12.69 23.55
N ASP A 241 -14.54 -11.76 24.49
CA ASP A 241 -13.93 -10.44 24.31
C ASP A 241 -12.40 -10.52 24.48
N TYR A 242 -11.67 -9.93 23.53
CA TYR A 242 -10.20 -9.88 23.49
C TYR A 242 -9.63 -8.47 23.65
N GLU A 243 -10.41 -7.47 24.04
CA GLU A 243 -9.98 -6.06 24.13
C GLU A 243 -8.75 -5.90 25.03
N ASP A 244 -8.89 -6.24 26.32
CA ASP A 244 -7.79 -6.18 27.30
C ASP A 244 -6.59 -7.02 26.84
N ARG A 245 -6.87 -8.18 26.22
CA ARG A 245 -5.82 -9.09 25.77
C ARG A 245 -4.99 -8.49 24.65
N PHE A 246 -5.64 -7.92 23.63
CA PHE A 246 -4.93 -7.31 22.51
C PHE A 246 -4.21 -6.05 22.96
N ALA A 247 -4.78 -5.26 23.87
CA ALA A 247 -4.11 -4.11 24.48
C ALA A 247 -2.81 -4.51 25.23
N ASP A 248 -2.85 -5.55 26.05
CA ASP A 248 -1.67 -6.03 26.80
C ASP A 248 -0.55 -6.53 25.85
N VAL A 249 -0.92 -7.28 24.80
CA VAL A 249 0.03 -7.77 23.79
C VAL A 249 0.58 -6.61 22.97
N ALA A 250 -0.27 -5.66 22.56
CA ALA A 250 0.12 -4.47 21.83
C ALA A 250 1.12 -3.65 22.62
N ALA A 251 0.83 -3.32 23.89
CA ALA A 251 1.72 -2.56 24.75
C ALA A 251 3.12 -3.18 24.82
N THR A 252 3.19 -4.50 25.04
CA THR A 252 4.46 -5.23 25.10
C THR A 252 5.24 -5.17 23.78
N LEU A 253 4.57 -5.40 22.64
CA LEU A 253 5.24 -5.42 21.34
C LEU A 253 5.58 -4.03 20.83
N VAL A 254 4.79 -3.02 21.18
CA VAL A 254 5.03 -1.60 20.85
C VAL A 254 6.25 -1.09 21.61
N ASP A 255 6.37 -1.41 22.89
CA ASP A 255 7.55 -1.08 23.69
C ASP A 255 8.85 -1.63 23.07
N ASP A 256 8.81 -2.85 22.51
CA ASP A 256 9.96 -3.47 21.83
C ASP A 256 10.40 -2.73 20.57
N VAL A 257 9.47 -2.03 19.89
CA VAL A 257 9.74 -1.43 18.56
C VAL A 257 9.76 0.09 18.59
N ALA A 258 9.41 0.71 19.72
CA ALA A 258 9.29 2.16 19.87
C ALA A 258 10.60 2.89 19.55
N GLU A 259 11.76 2.28 19.80
CA GLU A 259 13.06 2.86 19.48
C GLU A 259 13.26 3.10 17.97
N HIS A 260 12.52 2.38 17.12
CA HIS A 260 12.59 2.51 15.67
C HIS A 260 11.70 3.60 15.07
N THR A 261 10.95 4.34 15.90
CA THR A 261 10.13 5.49 15.45
C THR A 261 10.94 6.74 15.12
N THR A 262 12.22 6.76 15.50
CA THR A 262 13.11 7.87 15.15
C THR A 262 13.77 7.59 13.80
N PRO A 263 13.66 8.50 12.81
CA PRO A 263 14.32 8.31 11.53
C PRO A 263 15.84 8.13 11.70
N PRO A 264 16.44 7.09 11.07
CA PRO A 264 17.89 6.92 11.11
C PRO A 264 18.59 8.01 10.28
N ASP A 265 19.90 8.15 10.47
CA ASP A 265 20.72 8.91 9.52
C ASP A 265 20.86 8.13 8.20
N TRP A 266 20.00 8.44 7.25
CA TRP A 266 19.95 7.78 5.93
C TRP A 266 21.29 7.80 5.19
N GLY A 267 22.08 8.87 5.37
CA GLY A 267 23.39 9.00 4.72
C GLY A 267 24.52 8.24 5.41
N ALA A 268 24.27 7.75 6.64
CA ALA A 268 25.21 6.97 7.42
C ALA A 268 24.79 5.49 7.56
N LEU A 269 23.73 5.05 6.88
CA LEU A 269 23.30 3.66 6.86
C LEU A 269 24.40 2.78 6.25
N GLY A 270 25.06 2.00 7.10
CA GLY A 270 26.17 1.14 6.71
C GLY A 270 27.55 1.81 6.74
N SER A 271 27.64 3.07 7.18
CA SER A 271 28.91 3.80 7.35
C SER A 271 29.83 3.20 8.43
N ASP A 272 29.26 2.41 9.32
CA ASP A 272 29.93 1.69 10.38
C ASP A 272 30.38 0.27 9.98
N LEU A 273 30.05 -0.16 8.76
CA LEU A 273 30.53 -1.42 8.20
C LEU A 273 31.97 -1.24 7.70
N ASP A 274 32.78 -2.30 7.79
CA ASP A 274 34.18 -2.31 7.30
C ASP A 274 34.28 -2.27 5.76
N ARG A 275 33.18 -2.02 5.05
CA ARG A 275 33.08 -2.00 3.59
C ARG A 275 32.26 -0.83 3.08
N ASP A 276 32.65 -0.33 1.90
CA ASP A 276 31.87 0.68 1.18
C ASP A 276 30.64 0.03 0.53
N VAL A 277 29.46 0.47 0.95
CA VAL A 277 28.18 0.05 0.40
C VAL A 277 27.62 1.04 -0.60
N THR A 278 28.27 2.20 -0.76
CA THR A 278 27.80 3.27 -1.66
C THR A 278 27.65 2.73 -3.06
N ASP A 279 26.49 3.01 -3.64
CA ASP A 279 26.13 2.61 -4.98
C ASP A 279 26.02 1.08 -5.23
N THR A 280 25.76 0.30 -4.18
CA THR A 280 25.59 -1.17 -4.25
C THR A 280 24.16 -1.63 -3.95
N ALA A 281 23.87 -2.92 -4.19
CA ALA A 281 22.60 -3.52 -3.77
C ALA A 281 22.45 -3.54 -2.25
N GLY A 282 23.57 -3.57 -1.51
CA GLY A 282 23.61 -3.50 -0.05
C GLY A 282 23.07 -2.18 0.49
N GLU A 283 23.40 -1.06 -0.14
CA GLU A 283 22.83 0.24 0.23
C GLU A 283 21.30 0.25 0.06
N ASP A 284 20.78 -0.18 -1.09
CA ASP A 284 19.34 -0.21 -1.35
C ASP A 284 18.60 -1.17 -0.40
N LEU A 285 19.20 -2.33 -0.11
CA LEU A 285 18.70 -3.32 0.84
C LEU A 285 18.57 -2.71 2.24
N LEU A 286 19.62 -2.07 2.75
CA LEU A 286 19.61 -1.42 4.07
C LEU A 286 18.60 -0.27 4.12
N GLN A 287 18.55 0.59 3.09
CA GLN A 287 17.60 1.70 3.03
C GLN A 287 16.14 1.21 3.05
N GLU A 288 15.81 0.18 2.26
CA GLU A 288 14.45 -0.36 2.19
C GLU A 288 14.04 -1.04 3.51
N LEU A 289 14.91 -1.85 4.11
CA LEU A 289 14.63 -2.48 5.41
C LEU A 289 14.52 -1.45 6.55
N ALA A 290 15.38 -0.44 6.58
CA ALA A 290 15.29 0.65 7.55
C ALA A 290 14.01 1.48 7.37
N ARG A 291 13.60 1.75 6.13
CA ARG A 291 12.33 2.43 5.82
C ARG A 291 11.13 1.64 6.29
N ARG A 292 11.10 0.34 6.05
CA ARG A 292 10.03 -0.55 6.55
C ARG A 292 9.99 -0.54 8.07
N ARG A 293 11.14 -0.73 8.72
CA ARG A 293 11.27 -0.71 10.18
C ARG A 293 10.71 0.60 10.77
N LEU A 294 11.07 1.75 10.21
CA LEU A 294 10.56 3.06 10.63
C LEU A 294 9.05 3.18 10.45
N THR A 295 8.56 2.98 9.22
CA THR A 295 7.14 3.20 8.91
C THR A 295 6.23 2.24 9.66
N ASP A 296 6.61 0.97 9.80
CA ASP A 296 5.82 0.00 10.56
C ASP A 296 5.88 0.29 12.08
N ALA A 297 7.00 0.80 12.62
CA ALA A 297 7.09 1.22 14.02
C ALA A 297 6.21 2.44 14.32
N GLU A 298 6.25 3.47 13.46
CA GLU A 298 5.38 4.64 13.55
C GLU A 298 3.90 4.23 13.56
N GLN A 299 3.52 3.32 12.66
CA GLN A 299 2.17 2.78 12.61
C GLN A 299 1.82 1.95 13.85
N ALA A 300 2.75 1.17 14.40
CA ALA A 300 2.49 0.40 15.62
C ALA A 300 2.16 1.33 16.79
N VAL A 301 2.98 2.37 17.01
CA VAL A 301 2.78 3.37 18.07
C VAL A 301 1.50 4.17 17.84
N GLU A 302 1.29 4.71 16.63
CA GLU A 302 0.10 5.51 16.29
C GLU A 302 -1.20 4.73 16.55
N ARG A 303 -1.23 3.43 16.19
CA ARG A 303 -2.40 2.58 16.41
C ARG A 303 -2.61 2.29 17.89
N HIS A 304 -1.56 2.02 18.65
CA HIS A 304 -1.69 1.76 20.08
C HIS A 304 -2.18 3.01 20.84
N ASP A 305 -1.59 4.18 20.57
CA ASP A 305 -2.01 5.45 21.16
C ASP A 305 -3.47 5.80 20.80
N GLY A 306 -3.94 5.34 19.64
CA GLY A 306 -5.32 5.45 19.18
C GLY A 306 -6.30 4.38 19.68
N GLY A 307 -5.87 3.43 20.54
CA GLY A 307 -6.71 2.33 21.03
C GLY A 307 -7.04 1.27 19.97
N HIS A 308 -6.15 1.08 19.01
CA HIS A 308 -6.33 0.18 17.86
C HIS A 308 -5.37 -1.01 17.92
N ASP A 309 -5.42 -1.72 19.04
CA ASP A 309 -4.39 -2.67 19.45
C ASP A 309 -4.19 -3.86 18.50
N ALA A 310 -5.27 -4.37 17.89
CA ALA A 310 -5.14 -5.43 16.87
C ALA A 310 -4.26 -4.99 15.68
N GLY A 311 -4.38 -3.71 15.28
CA GLY A 311 -3.51 -3.08 14.30
C GLY A 311 -2.08 -2.96 14.80
N ALA A 312 -1.92 -2.43 16.01
CA ALA A 312 -0.61 -2.23 16.65
C ALA A 312 0.21 -3.53 16.75
N VAL A 313 -0.42 -4.64 17.17
CA VAL A 313 0.23 -5.96 17.23
C VAL A 313 0.80 -6.37 15.87
N VAL A 314 0.04 -6.22 14.78
CA VAL A 314 0.48 -6.64 13.45
C VAL A 314 1.55 -5.71 12.90
N PHE A 315 1.48 -4.40 13.13
CA PHE A 315 2.54 -3.49 12.73
C PHE A 315 3.83 -3.72 13.53
N ALA A 316 3.75 -3.93 14.84
CA ALA A 316 4.91 -4.30 15.65
C ALA A 316 5.52 -5.63 15.20
N MET A 317 4.69 -6.63 14.83
CA MET A 317 5.15 -7.89 14.22
C MET A 317 5.96 -7.63 12.94
N ARG A 318 5.50 -6.73 12.07
CA ARG A 318 6.22 -6.37 10.84
C ARG A 318 7.55 -5.69 11.13
N THR A 319 7.58 -4.76 12.08
CA THR A 319 8.80 -4.10 12.53
C THR A 319 9.81 -5.09 13.09
N LEU A 320 9.39 -6.04 13.94
CA LEU A 320 10.25 -7.08 14.52
C LEU A 320 10.85 -8.02 13.46
N ALA A 321 10.15 -8.24 12.34
CA ALA A 321 10.66 -8.99 11.21
C ALA A 321 11.63 -8.16 10.36
N ALA A 322 11.30 -6.89 10.11
CA ALA A 322 12.16 -5.94 9.40
C ALA A 322 13.48 -5.70 10.15
N ASP A 323 13.44 -5.59 11.47
CA ASP A 323 14.62 -5.39 12.31
C ASP A 323 15.56 -6.60 12.26
N ARG A 324 15.03 -7.82 12.45
CA ARG A 324 15.82 -9.05 12.27
C ARG A 324 16.40 -9.18 10.86
N ALA A 325 15.62 -8.82 9.84
CA ALA A 325 16.08 -8.83 8.46
C ALA A 325 17.19 -7.79 8.22
N PHE A 326 17.08 -6.61 8.83
CA PHE A 326 18.06 -5.53 8.76
C PHE A 326 19.39 -5.96 9.38
N GLU A 327 19.38 -6.55 10.57
CA GLU A 327 20.59 -7.06 11.22
C GLU A 327 21.22 -8.21 10.41
N ALA A 328 20.42 -9.14 9.89
CA ALA A 328 20.91 -10.21 9.02
C ALA A 328 21.51 -9.68 7.71
N ALA A 329 20.93 -8.62 7.13
CA ALA A 329 21.46 -7.95 5.94
C ALA A 329 22.80 -7.27 6.23
N ARG A 330 22.94 -6.60 7.38
CA ARG A 330 24.21 -6.00 7.81
C ARG A 330 25.32 -7.05 7.89
N THR A 331 25.08 -8.17 8.57
CA THR A 331 26.05 -9.28 8.64
C THR A 331 26.42 -9.81 7.26
N ALA A 332 25.44 -10.03 6.37
CA ALA A 332 25.71 -10.50 5.02
C ALA A 332 26.59 -9.52 4.20
N ILE A 333 26.34 -8.22 4.34
CA ILE A 333 27.14 -7.16 3.71
C ILE A 333 28.56 -7.12 4.29
N GLU A 334 28.73 -7.31 5.60
CA GLU A 334 30.04 -7.45 6.26
C GLU A 334 30.80 -8.69 5.79
N ASP A 335 30.10 -9.75 5.38
CA ASP A 335 30.69 -11.02 4.94
C ASP A 335 31.09 -11.03 3.45
N GLY A 336 30.33 -10.37 2.58
CA GLY A 336 30.76 -10.19 1.17
C GLY A 336 29.62 -9.94 0.20
N GLU A 337 28.39 -10.01 0.69
CA GLU A 337 27.21 -10.11 -0.15
C GLU A 337 26.70 -8.72 -0.53
N TYR A 338 25.88 -8.66 -1.58
CA TYR A 338 25.18 -7.45 -2.02
C TYR A 338 26.06 -6.31 -2.56
N GLY A 339 27.28 -6.62 -3.00
CA GLY A 339 28.03 -5.75 -3.91
C GLY A 339 27.36 -5.60 -5.29
N VAL A 340 28.05 -4.98 -6.24
CA VAL A 340 27.62 -4.95 -7.65
C VAL A 340 27.74 -6.37 -8.23
N PRO A 341 26.65 -7.02 -8.65
CA PRO A 341 26.72 -8.39 -9.13
C PRO A 341 27.38 -8.45 -10.52
N GLU A 342 28.34 -9.36 -10.69
CA GLU A 342 29.07 -9.53 -11.97
C GLU A 342 28.24 -10.28 -13.04
N SER A 343 27.14 -10.93 -12.63
CA SER A 343 26.24 -11.68 -13.51
C SER A 343 24.81 -11.65 -12.97
N VAL A 344 23.88 -12.30 -13.69
CA VAL A 344 22.49 -12.47 -13.24
C VAL A 344 22.37 -13.55 -12.15
N ASP A 345 23.39 -14.40 -11.97
CA ASP A 345 23.30 -15.56 -11.08
C ASP A 345 23.02 -15.20 -9.60
N PRO A 346 23.66 -14.17 -9.00
CA PRO A 346 23.32 -13.75 -7.64
C PRO A 346 21.89 -13.23 -7.51
N ILE A 347 21.38 -12.55 -8.56
CA ILE A 347 20.01 -12.03 -8.61
C ILE A 347 19.01 -13.19 -8.68
N ALA A 348 19.29 -14.18 -9.53
CA ALA A 348 18.50 -15.39 -9.67
C ALA A 348 18.49 -16.21 -8.37
N ALA A 349 19.64 -16.32 -7.70
CA ALA A 349 19.77 -17.01 -6.43
C ALA A 349 18.92 -16.35 -5.33
N GLU A 350 18.93 -15.01 -5.22
CA GLU A 350 18.07 -14.31 -4.26
C GLU A 350 16.59 -14.48 -4.57
N ARG A 351 16.20 -14.45 -5.86
CA ARG A 351 14.81 -14.70 -6.23
C ARG A 351 14.38 -16.10 -5.79
N ALA A 352 15.19 -17.11 -6.07
CA ALA A 352 14.91 -18.49 -5.66
C ALA A 352 14.82 -18.61 -4.14
N ALA A 353 15.77 -18.04 -3.40
CA ALA A 353 15.77 -18.03 -1.94
C ALA A 353 14.54 -17.32 -1.36
N ALA A 354 14.10 -16.20 -1.95
CA ALA A 354 12.89 -15.50 -1.56
C ALA A 354 11.62 -16.33 -1.78
N VAL A 355 11.53 -17.06 -2.89
CA VAL A 355 10.40 -17.97 -3.19
C VAL A 355 10.38 -19.17 -2.23
N ASP A 356 11.53 -19.78 -1.98
CA ASP A 356 11.65 -20.90 -1.02
C ASP A 356 11.36 -20.44 0.42
N GLY A 357 11.83 -19.26 0.78
CA GLY A 357 11.54 -18.61 2.05
C GLY A 357 10.06 -18.30 2.23
N LEU A 358 9.39 -17.84 1.16
CA LEU A 358 7.93 -17.65 1.16
C LEU A 358 7.19 -18.97 1.41
N GLY A 359 7.61 -20.07 0.78
CA GLY A 359 7.05 -21.40 1.05
C GLY A 359 7.23 -21.82 2.51
N THR A 360 8.44 -21.66 3.04
CA THR A 360 8.75 -21.98 4.46
C THR A 360 7.93 -21.13 5.43
N LEU A 361 7.73 -19.85 5.12
CA LEU A 361 6.90 -18.97 5.93
C LEU A 361 5.44 -19.45 5.93
N LEU A 362 4.88 -19.85 4.78
CA LEU A 362 3.51 -20.36 4.70
C LEU A 362 3.27 -21.65 5.52
N ASP A 363 4.32 -22.46 5.72
CA ASP A 363 4.28 -23.65 6.58
C ASP A 363 4.45 -23.34 8.08
N THR A 364 4.69 -22.08 8.44
CA THR A 364 4.91 -21.67 9.84
C THR A 364 3.60 -21.49 10.61
N SER A 365 3.58 -21.94 11.87
CA SER A 365 2.46 -21.73 12.80
C SER A 365 2.72 -20.56 13.76
N PRO A 366 1.70 -19.76 14.13
CA PRO A 366 0.30 -19.86 13.67
C PRO A 366 0.11 -19.42 12.20
N ALA A 367 -0.67 -20.20 11.44
CA ALA A 367 -0.78 -20.03 10.00
C ALA A 367 -1.33 -18.66 9.57
N MET A 368 -2.24 -18.06 10.37
CA MET A 368 -2.83 -16.76 10.01
C MET A 368 -1.81 -15.63 10.04
N LEU A 369 -0.97 -15.57 11.08
CA LEU A 369 0.11 -14.58 11.20
C LEU A 369 1.17 -14.79 10.11
N ALA A 370 1.50 -16.05 9.82
CA ALA A 370 2.38 -16.39 8.70
C ALA A 370 1.86 -15.87 7.36
N ARG A 371 0.58 -16.07 7.04
CA ARG A 371 -0.03 -15.55 5.80
C ARG A 371 -0.03 -14.03 5.73
N LEU A 372 -0.24 -13.34 6.86
CA LEU A 372 -0.17 -11.86 6.91
C LEU A 372 1.24 -11.35 6.54
N LEU A 373 2.30 -11.99 7.04
CA LEU A 373 3.68 -11.62 6.65
C LEU A 373 4.05 -12.12 5.25
N ALA A 374 3.49 -13.24 4.79
CA ALA A 374 3.73 -13.78 3.45
C ALA A 374 3.34 -12.77 2.35
N LEU A 375 2.29 -11.98 2.55
CA LEU A 375 1.92 -10.89 1.64
C LEU A 375 3.04 -9.84 1.48
N LEU A 376 3.78 -9.54 2.55
CA LEU A 376 4.88 -8.58 2.54
C LEU A 376 6.15 -9.11 1.86
N VAL A 377 6.29 -10.43 1.79
CA VAL A 377 7.35 -11.14 1.05
C VAL A 377 6.99 -11.25 -0.43
N ALA A 378 5.76 -11.64 -0.74
CA ALA A 378 5.33 -11.85 -2.13
C ALA A 378 5.29 -10.55 -2.95
N ASN A 379 4.88 -9.42 -2.35
CA ASN A 379 4.73 -8.15 -3.06
C ASN A 379 6.04 -7.62 -3.67
N PRO A 380 7.19 -7.57 -2.96
CA PRO A 380 8.47 -7.23 -3.56
C PRO A 380 8.87 -8.15 -4.72
N ILE A 381 8.64 -9.46 -4.61
CA ILE A 381 8.95 -10.43 -5.68
C ILE A 381 8.08 -10.13 -6.92
N ARG A 382 6.76 -9.99 -6.75
CA ARG A 382 5.83 -9.66 -7.84
C ARG A 382 6.18 -8.33 -8.51
N ASN A 383 6.56 -7.32 -7.73
CA ASN A 383 6.95 -6.01 -8.25
C ASN A 383 8.27 -6.07 -9.02
N ALA A 384 9.25 -6.84 -8.55
CA ALA A 384 10.49 -7.08 -9.28
C ALA A 384 10.22 -7.84 -10.59
N ASP A 385 9.46 -8.94 -10.52
CA ASP A 385 9.04 -9.74 -11.67
C ASP A 385 8.27 -8.90 -12.72
N ARG A 386 7.36 -8.02 -12.27
CA ARG A 386 6.59 -7.12 -13.15
C ARG A 386 7.49 -6.14 -13.88
N ARG A 387 8.44 -5.52 -13.17
CA ARG A 387 9.39 -4.57 -13.77
C ARG A 387 10.28 -5.21 -14.83
N VAL A 388 10.67 -6.47 -14.63
CA VAL A 388 11.38 -7.26 -15.66
C VAL A 388 10.52 -7.45 -16.91
N ARG A 389 9.21 -7.69 -16.76
CA ARG A 389 8.30 -7.87 -17.91
C ARG A 389 7.96 -6.57 -18.65
N GLU A 390 8.00 -5.44 -17.95
CA GLU A 390 7.64 -4.11 -18.48
C GLU A 390 8.83 -3.35 -19.09
N ASP A 391 10.05 -3.92 -19.09
CA ASP A 391 11.31 -3.29 -19.52
C ASP A 391 11.57 -1.90 -18.87
N ASP A 392 11.01 -1.65 -17.68
CA ASP A 392 10.89 -0.31 -17.06
C ASP A 392 12.00 0.01 -16.03
N VAL A 393 13.23 -0.51 -16.20
CA VAL A 393 14.28 -0.34 -15.18
C VAL A 393 15.55 0.34 -15.71
N TYR A 394 15.79 1.54 -15.21
CA TYR A 394 17.13 2.15 -15.16
C TYR A 394 17.92 1.46 -14.03
N ASP A 395 19.11 0.93 -14.32
CA ASP A 395 19.97 0.15 -13.39
C ASP A 395 19.33 -1.17 -12.90
N VAL A 396 19.09 -2.07 -13.86
CA VAL A 396 18.33 -3.33 -13.71
C VAL A 396 18.93 -4.23 -12.63
N GLY A 397 20.25 -4.43 -12.61
CA GLY A 397 20.90 -5.44 -11.78
C GLY A 397 20.86 -5.13 -10.29
N ARG A 398 21.37 -3.95 -9.89
CA ARG A 398 21.39 -3.49 -8.49
C ARG A 398 19.99 -3.46 -7.89
N SER A 399 19.05 -2.83 -8.60
CA SER A 399 17.68 -2.64 -8.10
C SER A 399 16.91 -3.97 -7.96
N LEU A 400 17.09 -4.91 -8.90
CA LEU A 400 16.47 -6.24 -8.80
C LEU A 400 17.12 -7.07 -7.69
N TYR A 401 18.45 -7.03 -7.57
CA TYR A 401 19.18 -7.75 -6.52
C TYR A 401 18.67 -7.33 -5.14
N ALA A 402 18.61 -6.03 -4.87
CA ALA A 402 18.11 -5.51 -3.60
C ALA A 402 16.65 -5.89 -3.33
N ARG A 403 15.76 -5.85 -4.33
CA ARG A 403 14.33 -6.21 -4.13
C ARG A 403 14.14 -7.69 -3.78
N TYR A 404 14.83 -8.60 -4.46
CA TYR A 404 14.76 -10.01 -4.10
C TYR A 404 15.43 -10.28 -2.75
N ALA A 405 16.54 -9.59 -2.45
CA ALA A 405 17.21 -9.68 -1.15
C ALA A 405 16.31 -9.22 0.01
N VAL A 406 15.56 -8.11 -0.16
CA VAL A 406 14.56 -7.66 0.84
C VAL A 406 13.54 -8.76 1.11
N ALA A 407 13.01 -9.39 0.05
CA ALA A 407 12.04 -10.48 0.19
C ALA A 407 12.64 -11.69 0.91
N ASN A 408 13.85 -12.12 0.51
CA ASN A 408 14.56 -13.24 1.12
C ASN A 408 14.84 -12.99 2.61
N ARG A 409 15.48 -11.87 2.96
CA ARG A 409 15.84 -11.55 4.34
C ARG A 409 14.61 -11.41 5.23
N PHE A 410 13.53 -10.82 4.72
CA PHE A 410 12.28 -10.73 5.45
C PHE A 410 11.62 -12.11 5.64
N ALA A 411 11.59 -12.95 4.60
CA ALA A 411 11.06 -14.31 4.68
C ALA A 411 11.83 -15.18 5.68
N ALA A 412 13.15 -15.05 5.74
CA ALA A 412 14.00 -15.76 6.70
C ALA A 412 13.77 -15.29 8.15
N ALA A 413 13.50 -14.00 8.37
CA ALA A 413 13.26 -13.43 9.68
C ALA A 413 11.87 -13.74 10.25
N ALA A 414 10.85 -13.79 9.39
CA ALA A 414 9.45 -13.86 9.78
C ALA A 414 9.06 -15.07 10.67
N PRO A 415 9.53 -16.32 10.45
CA PRO A 415 9.07 -17.48 11.21
C PRO A 415 9.33 -17.41 12.73
N ALA A 416 10.42 -16.77 13.15
CA ALA A 416 10.69 -16.58 14.58
C ALA A 416 9.73 -15.57 15.21
N VAL A 417 9.38 -14.53 14.46
CA VAL A 417 8.47 -13.47 14.88
C VAL A 417 7.03 -13.98 14.95
N VAL A 418 6.60 -14.75 13.95
CA VAL A 418 5.26 -15.37 13.91
C VAL A 418 5.01 -16.20 15.17
N ARG A 419 5.97 -17.05 15.56
CA ARG A 419 5.85 -17.86 16.77
C ARG A 419 5.78 -17.00 18.03
N ARG A 420 6.66 -16.01 18.15
CA ARG A 420 6.69 -15.09 19.30
C ARG A 420 5.35 -14.38 19.50
N VAL A 421 4.79 -13.81 18.42
CA VAL A 421 3.52 -13.09 18.48
C VAL A 421 2.37 -14.06 18.70
N GLY A 422 2.40 -15.23 18.06
CA GLY A 422 1.45 -16.31 18.30
C GLY A 422 1.37 -16.69 19.77
N ASP A 423 2.51 -16.99 20.39
CA ASP A 423 2.58 -17.36 21.81
C ASP A 423 2.00 -16.26 22.73
N ALA A 424 2.25 -14.98 22.43
CA ALA A 424 1.69 -13.86 23.18
C ALA A 424 0.16 -13.75 23.02
N VAL A 425 -0.34 -13.98 21.80
CA VAL A 425 -1.77 -13.92 21.48
C VAL A 425 -2.54 -15.16 21.93
N ASP A 426 -1.88 -16.33 22.08
CA ASP A 426 -2.50 -17.58 22.55
C ASP A 426 -2.49 -17.69 24.08
N GLY A 427 -1.38 -17.33 24.73
CA GLY A 427 -1.27 -17.12 26.19
C GLY A 427 -0.70 -18.29 26.96
#